data_AF-A0A3L5TRL9-F1
#
_entry.id   AF-A0A3L5TRL9-F1
#
_cell.length_a   1.000
_cell.length_b   1.000
_cell.length_c   1.000
_cell.angle_alpha   90.00
_cell.angle_beta   90.00
_cell.angle_gamma   90.00
#
_symmetry.space_group_name_H-M   'P 1'
#
loop_
_entity.id
_entity.type
_entity.pdbx_description
1 polymer ?
#
loop_
_entity_poly.entity_id
_entity_poly.type
_entity_poly.pdbx_seq_one_letter_code
_entity_poly.pdbx_strand_id
1 'polypeptide(L)'
;LLGIPLTGVMLLGLGEKLKFIVYSVQNRKCTKYEKTESLIKHIVLNVFVVGLLTSLPALVFHQIEDWTYWESLYYCFITLFTIGFGDFVAASNAEQNYKALYKFGFFKRQKKDEVEEWKRKSVAGRSHEDEARVLCIGLGNNSLKMK
;
A
#
# COMPACT_ATOMS: atom_id res chain seq x y z
N LEU A 1 -29.84 11.11 15.15
CA LEU A 1 -29.02 11.34 16.36
C LEU A 1 -28.22 10.11 16.83
N LEU A 2 -28.65 8.87 16.56
CA LEU A 2 -27.95 7.64 17.01
C LEU A 2 -26.63 7.33 16.26
N GLY A 3 -26.36 7.98 15.13
CA GLY A 3 -25.15 7.74 14.33
C GLY A 3 -23.87 8.17 15.02
N ILE A 4 -23.85 9.36 15.64
CA ILE A 4 -22.68 9.92 16.34
C ILE A 4 -22.20 9.00 17.48
N PRO A 5 -23.07 8.53 18.40
CA PRO A 5 -22.63 7.61 19.46
C PRO A 5 -22.19 6.24 18.90
N LEU A 6 -22.84 5.74 17.84
CA LEU A 6 -22.46 4.47 17.21
C LEU A 6 -21.08 4.55 16.54
N THR A 7 -20.81 5.65 15.81
CA THR A 7 -19.48 5.91 15.23
C THR A 7 -18.41 6.06 16.31
N GLY A 8 -18.77 6.64 17.47
CA GLY A 8 -17.88 6.72 18.62
C GLY A 8 -17.47 5.35 19.16
N VAL A 9 -18.42 4.43 19.35
CA VAL A 9 -18.13 3.05 19.79
C VAL A 9 -17.26 2.30 18.77
N MET A 10 -17.52 2.49 17.47
CA MET A 10 -16.73 1.87 16.41
C MET A 10 -15.29 2.40 16.36
N LEU A 11 -15.10 3.72 16.52
CA LEU A 11 -13.78 4.36 16.61
C LEU A 11 -13.02 3.93 17.87
N LEU A 12 -13.69 3.75 19.00
CA LEU A 12 -13.08 3.23 20.24
C LEU A 12 -12.53 1.82 20.02
N GLY A 13 -13.30 0.93 19.40
CA GLY A 13 -12.85 -0.42 19.09
C GLY A 13 -11.65 -0.46 18.13
N LEU A 14 -11.64 0.39 17.09
CA LEU A 14 -10.48 0.54 16.20
C LEU A 14 -9.25 1.12 16.93
N GLY A 15 -9.47 2.11 17.80
CA GLY A 15 -8.42 2.73 18.62
C GLY A 15 -7.72 1.73 19.55
N GLU A 16 -8.44 0.76 20.10
CA GLU A 16 -7.84 -0.31 20.92
C GLU A 16 -6.97 -1.26 20.09
N LYS A 17 -7.37 -1.57 18.86
CA LYS A 17 -6.55 -2.39 17.93
C LYS A 17 -5.30 -1.64 17.48
N LEU A 18 -5.41 -0.34 17.20
CA LEU A 18 -4.26 0.51 16.89
C LEU A 18 -3.32 0.63 18.10
N LYS A 19 -3.86 0.75 19.33
CA LYS A 19 -3.06 0.71 20.56
C LYS A 19 -2.28 -0.59 20.69
N PHE A 20 -2.87 -1.74 20.35
CA PHE A 20 -2.13 -3.01 20.36
C PHE A 20 -0.98 -3.00 19.36
N ILE A 21 -1.18 -2.52 18.13
CA ILE A 21 -0.13 -2.42 17.11
C ILE A 21 0.99 -1.47 17.55
N VAL A 22 0.63 -0.28 18.04
CA VAL A 22 1.59 0.71 18.54
C VAL A 22 2.31 0.17 19.78
N TYR A 23 1.61 -0.47 20.71
CA TYR A 23 2.19 -1.08 21.91
C TYR A 23 3.13 -2.24 21.55
N SER A 24 2.77 -3.10 20.59
CA SER A 24 3.64 -4.17 20.09
C SER A 24 4.92 -3.63 19.47
N VAL A 25 4.87 -2.47 18.83
CA VAL A 25 6.05 -1.77 18.29
C VAL A 25 6.86 -1.06 19.39
N GLN A 26 6.17 -0.46 20.37
CA GLN A 26 6.78 0.27 21.49
C GLN A 26 7.51 -0.65 22.47
N ASN A 27 6.99 -1.86 22.72
CA ASN A 27 7.51 -2.78 23.73
C ASN A 27 8.79 -3.53 23.31
N ARG A 28 9.39 -3.15 22.17
CA ARG A 28 10.71 -3.63 21.71
C ARG A 28 11.86 -2.65 22.04
N LYS A 29 11.61 -1.48 22.64
CA LYS A 29 12.66 -0.51 22.98
C LYS A 29 12.58 -0.03 24.44
N CYS A 30 13.21 -0.80 25.34
CA CYS A 30 13.66 -0.29 26.64
C CYS A 30 14.98 0.49 26.45
N THR A 31 14.96 1.81 26.31
CA THR A 31 16.14 2.65 26.56
C THR A 31 15.74 3.98 27.23
N LYS A 32 16.29 4.21 28.44
CA LYS A 32 16.20 5.48 29.17
C LYS A 32 17.17 6.46 28.49
N TYR A 33 16.67 7.63 28.05
CA TYR A 33 17.46 8.83 27.74
C TYR A 33 18.24 8.88 26.39
N GLU A 34 17.51 8.80 25.27
CA GLU A 34 17.83 9.40 23.95
C GLU A 34 16.55 10.07 23.38
N LYS A 35 15.87 10.84 24.26
CA LYS A 35 14.41 11.08 24.15
C LYS A 35 14.02 12.11 23.09
N THR A 36 14.90 13.04 22.71
CA THR A 36 14.63 14.08 21.70
C THR A 36 14.81 13.58 20.26
N GLU A 37 15.88 12.83 19.99
CA GLU A 37 16.11 12.20 18.67
C GLU A 37 15.03 11.18 18.32
N SER A 38 14.57 10.41 19.30
CA SER A 38 13.47 9.46 19.12
C SER A 38 12.14 10.17 18.80
N LEU A 39 11.85 11.29 19.47
CA LEU A 39 10.64 12.08 19.20
C LEU A 39 10.64 12.66 17.78
N ILE A 40 11.77 13.21 17.33
CA ILE A 40 11.91 13.72 15.96
C ILE A 40 11.69 12.59 14.95
N LYS A 41 12.30 11.41 15.16
CA LYS A 41 12.11 10.23 14.30
C LYS A 41 10.64 9.80 14.23
N HIS A 42 9.93 9.79 15.36
CA HIS A 42 8.50 9.46 15.39
C HIS A 42 7.63 10.50 14.70
N ILE A 43 7.91 11.79 14.88
CA ILE A 43 7.18 12.88 14.21
C ILE A 43 7.43 12.83 12.70
N VAL A 44 8.68 12.70 12.27
CA VAL A 44 9.04 12.59 10.84
C VAL A 44 8.39 11.36 10.21
N LEU A 45 8.41 10.21 10.89
CA LEU A 45 7.74 9.00 10.42
C LEU A 45 6.23 9.20 10.29
N ASN A 46 5.60 9.87 11.26
CA ASN A 46 4.17 10.12 11.23
C ASN A 46 3.78 11.05 10.08
N VAL A 47 4.51 12.16 9.91
CA VAL A 47 4.33 13.11 8.79
C VAL A 47 4.53 12.40 7.45
N PHE A 48 5.54 11.53 7.34
CA PHE A 48 5.78 10.74 6.15
C PHE A 48 4.64 9.78 5.83
N VAL A 49 4.15 9.05 6.84
CA VAL A 49 3.00 8.12 6.69
C VAL A 49 1.74 8.89 6.30
N VAL A 50 1.46 10.02 6.93
CA VAL A 50 0.32 10.88 6.61
C VAL A 50 0.43 11.43 5.18
N GLY A 51 1.62 11.90 4.79
CA GLY A 51 1.88 12.36 3.42
C GLY A 51 1.70 11.28 2.36
N LEU A 52 2.14 10.04 2.64
CA LEU A 52 1.87 8.90 1.77
C LEU A 52 0.38 8.54 1.72
N LEU A 53 -0.30 8.60 2.86
CA LEU A 53 -1.71 8.29 2.98
C LEU A 53 -2.60 9.32 2.27
N THR A 54 -2.19 10.58 2.16
CA THR A 54 -2.93 11.61 1.41
C THR A 54 -2.53 11.68 -0.07
N SER A 55 -1.26 11.45 -0.42
CA SER A 55 -0.78 11.53 -1.81
C SER A 55 -1.29 10.40 -2.70
N LEU A 56 -1.37 9.16 -2.19
CA LEU A 56 -1.90 8.01 -2.92
C LEU A 56 -3.37 8.21 -3.37
N PRO A 57 -4.32 8.56 -2.49
CA PRO A 57 -5.68 8.85 -2.89
C PRO A 57 -5.80 10.14 -3.71
N ALA A 58 -4.96 11.15 -3.49
CA ALA A 58 -4.98 12.37 -4.31
C ALA A 58 -4.68 12.08 -5.78
N LEU A 59 -3.76 11.15 -6.08
CA LEU A 59 -3.51 10.70 -7.46
C LEU A 59 -4.73 9.98 -8.05
N VAL A 60 -5.47 9.24 -7.24
CA VAL A 60 -6.68 8.55 -7.67
C VAL A 60 -7.79 9.56 -7.97
N PHE A 61 -8.03 10.53 -7.08
CA PHE A 61 -9.06 11.57 -7.27
C PHE A 61 -8.74 12.52 -8.43
N HIS A 62 -7.46 12.86 -8.63
CA HIS A 62 -7.03 13.65 -9.79
C HIS A 62 -7.44 12.99 -11.13
N GLN A 63 -7.40 11.66 -11.20
CA GLN A 63 -7.76 10.92 -12.41
C GLN A 63 -9.26 10.65 -12.54
N ILE A 64 -10.01 10.71 -11.44
CA ILE A 64 -11.44 10.38 -11.40
C ILE A 64 -12.31 11.62 -11.58
N GLU A 65 -12.00 12.69 -10.86
CA GLU A 65 -12.84 13.89 -10.76
C GLU A 65 -12.34 15.03 -11.66
N ASP A 66 -11.26 14.82 -12.42
CA ASP A 66 -10.60 15.83 -13.28
C ASP A 66 -10.17 17.09 -12.51
N TRP A 67 -10.05 16.98 -11.17
CA TRP A 67 -9.53 18.03 -10.30
C TRP A 67 -8.03 18.14 -10.47
N THR A 68 -7.47 19.33 -10.24
CA THR A 68 -6.01 19.47 -10.19
C THR A 68 -5.42 18.62 -9.06
N TYR A 69 -4.14 18.23 -9.19
CA TYR A 69 -3.45 17.48 -8.15
C TYR A 69 -3.50 18.20 -6.79
N TRP A 70 -3.41 19.54 -6.79
CA TRP A 70 -3.48 20.36 -5.59
C TRP A 70 -4.85 20.34 -4.92
N GLU A 71 -5.94 20.39 -5.70
CA GLU A 71 -7.32 20.26 -5.19
C GLU A 71 -7.58 18.86 -4.63
N SER A 72 -7.09 17.82 -5.32
CA SER A 72 -7.20 16.44 -4.87
C SER A 72 -6.43 16.19 -3.56
N LEU A 73 -5.25 16.80 -3.42
CA LEU A 73 -4.43 16.73 -2.21
C LEU A 73 -5.06 17.52 -1.05
N TYR A 74 -5.64 18.69 -1.34
CA TYR A 74 -6.42 19.47 -0.38
C TYR A 74 -7.62 18.67 0.15
N TYR A 75 -8.42 18.08 -0.74
CA TYR A 75 -9.55 17.23 -0.40
C TYR A 75 -9.14 16.04 0.49
N CYS A 76 -8.05 15.34 0.15
CA CYS A 76 -7.55 14.23 0.95
C CYS A 76 -7.08 14.68 2.33
N PHE A 77 -6.43 15.83 2.43
CA PHE A 77 -5.95 16.39 3.70
C PHE A 77 -7.12 16.77 4.62
N ILE A 78 -8.08 17.58 4.16
CA ILE A 78 -9.20 18.03 4.99
C ILE A 78 -10.09 16.87 5.45
N THR A 79 -10.20 15.81 4.63
CA THR A 79 -10.95 14.60 4.95
C THR A 79 -10.20 13.77 6.01
N LEU A 80 -8.88 13.63 5.87
CA LEU A 80 -8.06 12.88 6.83
C LEU A 80 -7.99 13.56 8.21
N PHE A 81 -7.88 14.89 8.22
CA PHE A 81 -7.92 15.68 9.46
C PHE A 81 -9.36 15.90 9.97
N THR A 82 -10.36 15.35 9.29
CA THR A 82 -11.79 15.49 9.63
C THR A 82 -12.26 16.94 9.77
N ILE A 83 -11.56 17.89 9.12
CA ILE A 83 -11.96 19.30 9.06
C ILE A 83 -13.23 19.42 8.21
N GLY A 84 -13.23 18.79 7.03
CA GLY A 84 -14.41 18.58 6.20
C GLY A 84 -15.21 19.83 5.86
N PHE A 85 -14.59 20.85 5.25
CA PHE A 85 -15.29 22.07 4.82
C PHE A 85 -16.47 21.79 3.86
N GLY A 86 -16.35 20.74 3.04
CA GLY A 86 -17.44 20.29 2.15
C GLY A 86 -17.55 21.07 0.84
N ASP A 87 -16.53 21.85 0.49
CA ASP A 87 -16.38 22.56 -0.79
C ASP A 87 -16.03 21.62 -1.95
N PHE A 88 -15.18 20.62 -1.70
CA PHE A 88 -14.90 19.52 -2.62
C PHE A 88 -15.51 18.22 -2.09
N VAL A 89 -16.34 17.57 -2.91
CA VAL A 89 -17.01 16.30 -2.57
C VAL A 89 -16.87 15.34 -3.73
N ALA A 90 -16.14 14.24 -3.49
CA ALA A 90 -16.01 13.16 -4.46
C ALA A 90 -17.37 12.48 -4.69
N ALA A 91 -17.58 11.93 -5.88
CA ALA A 91 -18.81 11.28 -6.29
C ALA A 91 -20.05 12.17 -6.44
N SER A 92 -19.89 13.50 -6.55
CA SER A 92 -21.02 14.40 -6.84
C SER A 92 -21.63 14.14 -8.22
N ASN A 93 -20.79 13.84 -9.22
CA ASN A 93 -21.21 13.46 -10.56
C ASN A 93 -21.08 11.94 -10.74
N ALA A 94 -22.13 11.21 -10.35
CA ALA A 94 -22.19 9.74 -10.44
C ALA A 94 -21.92 9.21 -11.87
N GLU A 95 -22.25 10.01 -12.89
CA GLU A 95 -22.06 9.64 -14.30
C GLU A 95 -20.58 9.66 -14.75
N GLN A 96 -19.79 10.61 -14.26
CA GLN A 96 -18.36 10.68 -14.58
C GLN A 96 -17.55 9.65 -13.77
N ASN A 97 -17.99 9.42 -12.53
CA ASN A 97 -17.35 8.49 -11.61
C ASN A 97 -17.39 7.03 -12.10
N TYR A 98 -18.47 6.56 -12.73
CA TYR A 98 -18.47 5.21 -13.29
C TYR A 98 -17.45 5.06 -14.42
N LYS A 99 -17.33 6.05 -15.32
CA LYS A 99 -16.37 6.00 -16.45
C LYS A 99 -14.94 5.90 -15.94
N ALA A 100 -14.62 6.69 -14.92
CA ALA A 100 -13.31 6.66 -14.30
C ALA A 100 -13.05 5.37 -13.52
N LEU A 101 -14.04 4.82 -12.82
CA LEU A 101 -13.93 3.54 -12.11
C LEU A 101 -13.71 2.37 -13.07
N TYR A 102 -14.38 2.35 -14.23
CA TYR A 102 -14.12 1.38 -15.30
C TYR A 102 -12.70 1.53 -15.85
N LYS A 103 -12.22 2.77 -16.08
CA LYS A 103 -10.86 3.05 -16.56
C LYS A 103 -9.77 2.64 -15.55
N PHE A 104 -9.99 2.92 -14.27
CA PHE A 104 -9.09 2.53 -13.18
C PHE A 104 -9.12 1.03 -12.89
N GLY A 105 -10.31 0.42 -12.91
CA GLY A 105 -10.49 -1.03 -12.81
C GLY A 105 -9.78 -1.78 -13.95
N PHE A 106 -9.78 -1.21 -15.15
CA PHE A 106 -9.02 -1.70 -16.30
C PHE A 106 -7.50 -1.55 -16.10
N PHE A 107 -7.02 -0.42 -15.58
CA PHE A 107 -5.60 -0.22 -15.27
C PHE A 107 -5.08 -1.19 -14.19
N LYS A 108 -5.87 -1.41 -13.12
CA LYS A 108 -5.54 -2.40 -12.09
C LYS A 108 -5.55 -3.84 -12.65
N ARG A 109 -6.36 -4.11 -13.68
CA ARG A 109 -6.37 -5.39 -14.39
C ARG A 109 -5.03 -5.63 -15.12
N GLN A 110 -4.58 -4.64 -15.89
CA GLN A 110 -3.32 -4.72 -16.64
C GLN A 110 -2.10 -4.96 -15.74
N LYS A 111 -1.98 -4.22 -14.61
CA LYS A 111 -0.85 -4.40 -13.69
C LYS A 111 -0.88 -5.76 -12.98
N LYS A 112 -2.06 -6.35 -12.79
CA LYS A 112 -2.21 -7.71 -12.23
C LYS A 112 -1.76 -8.77 -13.24
N ASP A 113 -2.13 -8.60 -14.51
CA ASP A 113 -1.80 -9.54 -15.58
C ASP A 113 -0.29 -9.60 -15.85
N GLU A 114 0.40 -8.45 -15.79
CA GLU A 114 1.86 -8.35 -15.92
C GLU A 114 2.61 -9.00 -14.74
N VAL A 115 2.13 -8.82 -13.50
CA VAL A 115 2.73 -9.45 -12.30
C VAL A 115 2.54 -10.97 -12.31
N GLU A 116 1.37 -11.45 -12.74
CA GLU A 116 1.11 -12.89 -12.86
C GLU A 116 1.90 -13.52 -14.03
N GLU A 117 2.18 -12.76 -15.09
CA GLU A 117 3.14 -13.17 -16.12
C GLU A 117 4.58 -13.25 -15.58
N TRP A 118 5.02 -12.26 -14.80
CA TRP A 118 6.33 -12.26 -14.16
C TRP A 118 6.51 -13.44 -13.20
N LYS A 119 5.46 -13.79 -12.44
CA LYS A 119 5.44 -14.99 -11.60
C LYS A 119 5.52 -16.28 -12.43
N ARG A 120 4.77 -16.40 -13.52
CA ARG A 120 4.85 -17.57 -14.43
C ARG A 120 6.25 -17.73 -15.01
N LYS A 121 6.88 -16.64 -15.46
CA LYS A 121 8.26 -16.66 -15.98
C LYS A 121 9.29 -17.02 -14.91
N SER A 122 9.10 -16.56 -13.68
CA SER A 122 10.01 -16.87 -12.55
C SER A 122 9.94 -18.32 -12.09
N VAL A 123 8.76 -18.97 -12.20
CA VAL A 123 8.58 -20.39 -11.88
C VAL A 123 9.07 -21.28 -13.02
N ALA A 124 8.80 -20.91 -14.27
CA ALA A 124 9.30 -21.63 -15.45
C ALA A 124 10.84 -21.58 -15.55
N GLY A 125 11.47 -20.46 -15.17
CA GLY A 125 12.93 -20.34 -15.13
C GLY A 125 13.61 -21.18 -14.04
N ARG A 126 12.92 -21.51 -12.94
CA ARG A 126 13.47 -22.36 -11.87
C ARG A 126 13.55 -23.83 -12.27
N SER A 127 12.63 -24.29 -13.12
CA SER A 127 12.64 -25.67 -13.63
C SER A 127 13.85 -26.00 -14.50
N HIS A 128 14.43 -25.01 -15.20
CA HIS A 128 15.57 -25.23 -16.10
C HIS A 128 16.92 -25.20 -15.37
N GLU A 129 17.03 -24.52 -14.22
CA GLU A 129 18.20 -24.60 -13.34
C GLU A 129 18.24 -25.90 -12.53
N ASP A 130 17.08 -26.45 -12.16
CA ASP A 130 16.99 -27.70 -11.42
C ASP A 130 17.33 -28.92 -12.31
N GLU A 131 16.96 -28.92 -13.60
CA GLU A 131 17.39 -29.96 -14.55
C GLU A 131 18.91 -29.95 -14.82
N ALA A 132 19.51 -28.76 -14.93
CA ALA A 132 20.95 -28.62 -15.11
C ALA A 132 21.75 -29.08 -13.87
N ARG A 133 21.21 -28.91 -12.66
CA ARG A 133 21.82 -29.42 -11.43
C ARG A 133 21.72 -30.94 -11.29
N VAL A 134 20.65 -31.56 -11.77
CA VAL A 134 20.52 -33.03 -11.80
C VAL A 134 21.43 -33.65 -12.87
N LEU A 135 21.58 -33.01 -14.03
CA LEU A 135 22.46 -33.50 -15.10
C LEU A 135 23.96 -33.48 -14.70
N CYS A 136 24.39 -32.46 -13.96
CA CYS A 136 25.78 -32.36 -13.47
C CYS A 136 26.11 -33.33 -12.33
N ILE A 137 25.12 -33.80 -11.56
CA ILE A 137 25.32 -34.83 -10.52
C ILE A 137 25.29 -36.24 -11.15
N GLY A 138 24.63 -36.41 -12.30
CA GLY A 138 24.57 -37.68 -13.04
C GLY A 138 25.75 -38.01 -13.97
N LEU A 139 26.62 -37.04 -14.29
CA LEU A 139 27.75 -37.24 -15.22
C LEU A 139 29.14 -37.28 -14.53
N GLY A 140 29.18 -37.61 -13.25
CA GLY A 140 30.41 -37.77 -12.47
C GLY A 140 31.03 -39.17 -12.48
N ASN A 141 30.55 -40.13 -13.28
CA ASN A 141 30.97 -41.54 -13.09
C ASN A 141 31.01 -42.46 -14.32
N ASN A 142 31.28 -41.96 -15.54
CA ASN A 142 31.78 -42.78 -16.66
C ASN A 142 32.50 -41.86 -17.65
N SER A 143 33.83 -41.74 -17.58
CA SER A 143 34.76 -42.65 -18.25
C SER A 143 34.67 -42.58 -19.80
N LEU A 144 35.75 -42.08 -20.39
CA LEU A 144 36.33 -42.52 -21.67
C LEU A 144 35.54 -42.29 -22.96
N LYS A 145 35.98 -41.29 -23.73
CA LYS A 145 36.57 -41.43 -25.09
C LYS A 145 36.79 -40.02 -25.66
N MET A 146 38.03 -39.56 -25.87
CA MET A 146 38.80 -39.81 -27.11
C MET A 146 37.87 -39.71 -28.34
N LYS A 147 37.93 -38.67 -29.17
CA LYS A 147 39.07 -38.28 -29.99
C LYS A 147 38.61 -37.13 -30.90
#